data_AF-A0A1L9B140-F1
#
_entry.id   AF-A0A1L9B140-F1
#
_cell.length_a   1.000
_cell.length_b   1.000
_cell.length_c   1.000
_cell.angle_alpha   90.00
_cell.angle_beta   90.00
_cell.angle_gamma   90.00
#
_symmetry.space_group_name_H-M   'P 1'
#
loop_
_entity.id
_entity.type
_entity.pdbx_description
1 polymer ?
#
loop_
_entity_poly.entity_id
_entity_poly.type
_entity_poly.pdbx_seq_one_letter_code
_entity_poly.pdbx_strand_id
1 'polypeptide(L)'
;MSNVASFTHPEPTSGASKWPWENLVFEGGGVKGVSYSGALRVLEEEGIYPKHIKRVAGASVGSLCATWTALGFPAQEMARILKSTDFTWLMQDARLGMVGGLFNIFRSFGMNPGARLLEFVGEHLASRTGSKDVTFAQLLERTGRELCVPITNVSRMCIEYCHPKTTPNMPVRVAVTVSMSLPVLMRPYRVFRTLGTGSGAWNEEDLYTDGGVLNNYPLRAFDGWWLSMRPEDTFLRRLHPFSRIEELADPAKTFSPPDPATLGFTAFSADDQDITSAWLADGASPPPRPDTRLSRARKAIDVAIRKRDARVADLESAFGRLLEALANVERSGDGRISRKECEDLFTSGKFSNDDAVLLFGSTNVQDIFTQLDESKDGFVDMGELQKFMDARNVDLTTRLMGGLRTRKALSVGDFMSGLLNTILASSQRKDMAPADRDRTVPIYTDYIGTSDFRLMDADYDFLVESGARYTRAFLDAYAARSQQRRV
;
A
#
# COMPACT_ATOMS: atom_id res chain seq x y z
N MET A 1 19.04 12.73 -41.01
CA MET A 1 18.48 14.09 -40.83
C MET A 1 17.01 13.99 -41.17
N SER A 2 16.00 14.36 -40.39
CA SER A 2 15.90 15.03 -39.08
C SER A 2 14.41 15.10 -38.77
N ASN A 3 13.98 14.68 -37.58
CA ASN A 3 12.95 15.34 -36.78
C ASN A 3 12.83 14.63 -35.43
N VAL A 4 13.87 14.77 -34.61
CA VAL A 4 13.71 14.68 -33.16
C VAL A 4 13.21 16.05 -32.76
N ALA A 5 11.93 16.16 -32.38
CA ALA A 5 11.38 17.40 -31.85
C ALA A 5 12.27 17.87 -30.70
N SER A 6 12.86 19.04 -30.82
CA SER A 6 13.62 19.67 -29.75
C SER A 6 12.64 20.00 -28.62
N PHE A 7 12.77 19.27 -27.51
CA PHE A 7 12.11 19.61 -26.26
C PHE A 7 12.73 20.90 -25.73
N THR A 8 12.23 22.04 -26.20
CA THR A 8 12.50 23.34 -25.62
C THR A 8 11.41 23.64 -24.60
N HIS A 9 11.78 23.62 -23.32
CA HIS A 9 10.88 24.07 -22.26
C HIS A 9 10.74 25.59 -22.32
N PRO A 10 9.51 26.15 -22.17
CA PRO A 10 9.35 27.59 -21.97
C PRO A 10 9.96 27.97 -20.63
N GLU A 11 10.63 29.12 -20.58
CA GLU A 11 11.18 29.67 -19.33
C GLU A 11 10.11 29.80 -18.23
N PRO A 12 10.48 29.64 -16.95
CA PRO A 12 9.55 29.76 -15.84
C PRO A 12 8.98 31.19 -15.79
N THR A 13 7.67 31.30 -15.97
CA THR A 13 6.94 32.53 -15.68
C THR A 13 7.10 32.86 -14.19
N SER A 14 7.69 34.02 -13.91
CA SER A 14 8.06 34.55 -12.60
C SER A 14 6.83 34.97 -11.75
N GLY A 15 5.96 34.01 -11.43
CA GLY A 15 4.91 34.15 -10.42
C GLY A 15 5.03 33.01 -9.42
N ALA A 16 4.89 33.30 -8.13
CA ALA A 16 4.84 32.24 -7.11
C ALA A 16 3.69 31.29 -7.46
N SER A 17 4.00 30.00 -7.68
CA SER A 17 3.00 28.96 -7.93
C SER A 17 1.93 29.00 -6.83
N LYS A 18 0.65 28.87 -7.21
CA LYS A 18 -0.50 28.74 -6.29
C LYS A 18 -0.27 27.61 -5.27
N TRP A 19 0.52 26.62 -5.66
CA TRP A 19 0.74 25.38 -4.95
C TRP A 19 2.24 25.18 -4.61
N PRO A 20 2.58 24.66 -3.42
CA PRO A 20 3.96 24.55 -2.97
C PRO A 20 4.70 23.32 -3.52
N TRP A 21 4.00 22.41 -4.20
CA TRP A 21 4.54 21.08 -4.49
C TRP A 21 5.44 21.07 -5.72
N GLU A 22 6.63 20.52 -5.53
CA GLU A 22 7.65 20.28 -6.56
C GLU A 22 7.99 18.80 -6.68
N ASN A 23 7.52 17.96 -5.75
CA ASN A 23 7.83 16.54 -5.71
C ASN A 23 6.55 15.70 -5.67
N LEU A 24 6.48 14.65 -6.49
CA LEU A 24 5.36 13.70 -6.46
C LEU A 24 5.80 12.31 -6.00
N VAL A 25 4.99 11.66 -5.17
CA VAL A 25 5.27 10.29 -4.70
C VAL A 25 4.09 9.36 -4.93
N PHE A 26 4.33 8.20 -5.53
CA PHE A 26 3.30 7.22 -5.83
C PHE A 26 3.52 5.92 -5.06
N GLU A 27 2.53 5.54 -4.28
CA GLU A 27 2.52 4.27 -3.57
C GLU A 27 2.39 3.06 -4.51
N GLY A 28 2.87 1.90 -4.07
CA GLY A 28 2.55 0.63 -4.72
C GLY A 28 1.14 0.14 -4.38
N GLY A 29 0.39 -0.31 -5.39
CA GLY A 29 -1.00 -0.75 -5.17
C GLY A 29 -1.57 -1.65 -6.25
N GLY A 30 -0.72 -2.27 -7.07
CA GLY A 30 -1.14 -3.10 -8.21
C GLY A 30 -2.00 -2.32 -9.20
N VAL A 31 -3.15 -2.87 -9.62
CA VAL A 31 -4.00 -2.21 -10.63
C VAL A 31 -4.59 -0.87 -10.14
N LYS A 32 -4.64 -0.64 -8.82
CA LYS A 32 -5.09 0.64 -8.25
C LYS A 32 -4.26 1.84 -8.73
N GLY A 33 -3.00 1.62 -9.14
CA GLY A 33 -2.13 2.67 -9.69
C GLY A 33 -2.70 3.40 -10.92
N VAL A 34 -3.69 2.83 -11.61
CA VAL A 34 -4.46 3.52 -12.65
C VAL A 34 -5.05 4.83 -12.14
N SER A 35 -5.48 4.90 -10.88
CA SER A 35 -6.08 6.11 -10.33
C SER A 35 -5.11 7.29 -10.29
N TYR A 36 -3.80 7.05 -10.26
CA TYR A 36 -2.80 8.12 -10.31
C TYR A 36 -2.84 8.92 -11.62
N SER A 37 -3.28 8.31 -12.73
CA SER A 37 -3.51 9.07 -13.97
C SER A 37 -4.65 10.09 -13.82
N GLY A 38 -5.69 9.75 -13.05
CA GLY A 38 -6.75 10.68 -12.68
C GLY A 38 -6.28 11.81 -11.76
N ALA A 39 -5.42 11.48 -10.79
CA ALA A 39 -4.80 12.46 -9.92
C ALA A 39 -3.93 13.44 -10.71
N LEU A 40 -3.06 12.92 -11.58
CA LEU A 40 -2.21 13.72 -12.45
C LEU A 40 -3.02 14.61 -13.40
N ARG A 41 -4.17 14.15 -13.91
CA ARG A 41 -5.07 14.98 -14.71
C ARG A 41 -5.51 16.24 -13.96
N VAL A 42 -5.85 16.12 -12.67
CA VAL A 42 -6.18 17.28 -11.84
C VAL A 42 -4.96 18.17 -11.59
N LEU A 43 -3.78 17.58 -11.40
CA LEU A 43 -2.54 18.36 -11.29
C LEU A 43 -2.19 19.10 -12.58
N GLU A 44 -2.55 18.58 -13.76
CA GLU A 44 -2.44 19.27 -15.06
C GLU A 44 -3.42 20.44 -15.15
N GLU A 45 -4.68 20.23 -14.79
CA GLU A 45 -5.73 21.27 -14.76
C GLU A 45 -5.33 22.45 -13.85
N GLU A 46 -4.68 22.15 -12.71
CA GLU A 46 -4.20 23.14 -11.74
C GLU A 46 -2.82 23.71 -12.07
N GLY A 47 -2.21 23.27 -13.18
CA GLY A 47 -0.90 23.74 -13.65
C GLY A 47 0.30 23.24 -12.84
N ILE A 48 0.10 22.38 -11.83
CA ILE A 48 1.17 21.79 -10.99
C ILE A 48 2.05 20.86 -11.84
N TYR A 49 1.43 19.95 -12.59
CA TYR A 49 2.10 19.03 -13.51
C TYR A 49 1.95 19.52 -14.95
N PRO A 50 2.96 19.39 -15.84
CA PRO A 50 4.28 18.80 -15.60
C PRO A 50 5.38 19.82 -15.21
N LYS A 51 5.11 21.12 -15.28
CA LYS A 51 6.17 22.16 -15.27
C LYS A 51 6.82 22.38 -13.91
N HIS A 52 6.08 22.28 -12.80
CA HIS A 52 6.62 22.56 -11.47
C HIS A 52 7.28 21.33 -10.81
N ILE A 53 7.09 20.14 -11.39
CA ILE A 53 7.60 18.90 -10.82
C ILE A 53 9.07 18.69 -11.17
N LYS A 54 9.90 18.62 -10.12
CA LYS A 54 11.36 18.41 -10.17
C LYS A 54 11.77 17.01 -9.71
N ARG A 55 11.02 16.40 -8.80
CA ARG A 55 11.41 15.12 -8.19
C ARG A 55 10.22 14.17 -8.14
N VAL A 56 10.42 12.91 -8.48
CA VAL A 56 9.34 11.91 -8.46
C VAL A 56 9.83 10.58 -7.89
N ALA A 57 9.02 9.97 -7.04
CA ALA A 57 9.33 8.68 -6.44
C ALA A 57 8.14 7.73 -6.53
N GLY A 58 8.40 6.42 -6.51
CA GLY A 58 7.35 5.45 -6.28
C GLY A 58 7.83 4.02 -6.26
N ALA A 59 7.06 3.15 -5.62
CA ALA A 59 7.36 1.72 -5.45
C ALA A 59 6.40 0.84 -6.26
N SER A 60 6.86 -0.30 -6.78
CA SER A 60 6.01 -1.21 -7.57
C SER A 60 5.32 -0.49 -8.72
N VAL A 61 4.00 -0.64 -8.92
CA VAL A 61 3.25 0.15 -9.93
C VAL A 61 3.43 1.67 -9.78
N GLY A 62 3.68 2.16 -8.57
CA GLY A 62 4.01 3.55 -8.30
C GLY A 62 5.35 3.95 -8.93
N SER A 63 6.33 3.04 -9.01
CA SER A 63 7.62 3.31 -9.69
C SER A 63 7.44 3.50 -11.20
N LEU A 64 6.49 2.77 -11.79
CA LEU A 64 6.11 2.89 -13.19
C LEU A 64 5.42 4.25 -13.44
N CYS A 65 4.47 4.63 -12.57
CA CYS A 65 3.83 5.95 -12.60
C CYS A 65 4.83 7.09 -12.40
N ALA A 66 5.75 6.96 -11.45
CA ALA A 66 6.83 7.90 -11.20
C ALA A 66 7.73 8.06 -12.43
N THR A 67 8.05 6.95 -13.11
CA THR A 67 8.89 6.97 -14.32
C THR A 67 8.21 7.71 -15.47
N TRP A 68 6.94 7.43 -15.75
CA TRP A 68 6.20 8.19 -16.78
C TRP A 68 6.03 9.66 -16.41
N THR A 69 5.83 9.95 -15.12
CA THR A 69 5.78 11.32 -14.60
C THR A 69 7.11 12.04 -14.81
N ALA A 70 8.25 11.40 -14.51
CA ALA A 70 9.60 11.92 -14.75
C ALA A 70 9.82 12.25 -16.23
N LEU A 71 9.32 11.39 -17.12
CA LEU A 71 9.40 11.57 -18.57
C LEU A 71 8.42 12.63 -19.12
N GLY A 72 7.52 13.17 -18.29
CA GLY A 72 6.56 14.20 -18.72
C GLY A 72 5.40 13.66 -19.56
N PHE A 73 5.00 12.39 -19.39
CA PHE A 73 3.84 11.84 -20.10
C PHE A 73 2.55 12.57 -19.68
N PRO A 74 1.70 13.02 -20.60
CA PRO A 74 0.39 13.56 -20.23
C PRO A 74 -0.46 12.52 -19.49
N ALA A 75 -1.25 12.95 -18.51
CA ALA A 75 -2.11 12.09 -17.71
C ALA A 75 -3.03 11.20 -18.57
N GLN A 76 -3.59 11.77 -19.63
CA GLN A 76 -4.43 11.04 -20.59
C GLN A 76 -3.66 9.97 -21.38
N GLU A 77 -2.36 10.15 -21.62
CA GLU A 77 -1.51 9.14 -22.24
C GLU A 77 -1.18 8.01 -21.25
N MET A 78 -0.86 8.35 -19.99
CA MET A 78 -0.66 7.35 -18.94
C MET A 78 -1.91 6.50 -18.73
N ALA A 79 -3.09 7.12 -18.65
CA ALA A 79 -4.36 6.41 -18.54
C ALA A 79 -4.60 5.44 -19.71
N ARG A 80 -4.28 5.86 -20.93
CA ARG A 80 -4.40 5.01 -22.13
C ARG A 80 -3.44 3.82 -22.08
N ILE A 81 -2.17 4.05 -21.77
CA ILE A 81 -1.16 2.99 -21.65
C ILE A 81 -1.61 1.95 -20.62
N LEU A 82 -2.00 2.41 -19.43
CA LEU A 82 -2.44 1.55 -18.34
C LEU A 82 -3.72 0.77 -18.69
N LYS A 83 -4.67 1.40 -19.37
CA LYS A 83 -5.93 0.76 -19.83
C LYS A 83 -5.68 -0.28 -20.93
N SER A 84 -4.78 -0.02 -21.87
CA SER A 84 -4.46 -0.95 -22.97
C SER A 84 -3.51 -2.08 -22.59
N THR A 85 -2.93 -2.03 -21.38
CA THR A 85 -1.95 -3.02 -20.93
C THR A 85 -2.64 -4.20 -20.26
N ASP A 86 -2.48 -5.40 -20.81
CA ASP A 86 -2.82 -6.64 -20.12
C ASP A 86 -1.75 -6.94 -19.06
N PHE A 87 -1.98 -6.48 -17.83
CA PHE A 87 -1.09 -6.72 -16.69
C PHE A 87 -0.93 -8.19 -16.35
N THR A 88 -1.94 -9.03 -16.64
CA THR A 88 -1.82 -10.48 -16.41
C THR A 88 -0.78 -11.04 -17.37
N TRP A 89 -0.89 -10.72 -18.66
CA TRP A 89 0.08 -11.13 -19.68
C TRP A 89 1.47 -10.53 -19.45
N LEU A 90 1.53 -9.28 -18.99
CA LEU A 90 2.79 -8.57 -18.71
C LEU A 90 3.58 -9.24 -17.58
N MET A 91 2.89 -9.63 -16.51
CA MET A 91 3.50 -10.21 -15.30
C MET A 91 3.68 -11.73 -15.40
N GLN A 92 2.92 -12.42 -16.25
CA GLN A 92 2.97 -13.89 -16.39
C GLN A 92 3.70 -14.32 -17.67
N ASP A 93 5.03 -14.30 -17.66
CA ASP A 93 5.89 -14.61 -18.81
C ASP A 93 6.66 -15.94 -18.71
N ALA A 94 6.25 -16.86 -17.82
CA ALA A 94 6.81 -18.21 -17.74
C ALA A 94 6.57 -19.04 -19.02
N ARG A 95 7.65 -19.58 -19.61
CA ARG A 95 7.66 -20.32 -20.90
C ARG A 95 6.74 -21.55 -20.98
N LEU A 96 6.36 -22.15 -19.83
CA LEU A 96 5.46 -23.32 -19.74
C LEU A 96 4.22 -23.06 -18.86
N GLY A 97 3.78 -21.80 -18.73
CA GLY A 97 2.62 -21.43 -17.92
C GLY A 97 2.77 -21.83 -16.45
N MET A 98 1.69 -22.30 -15.81
CA MET A 98 1.70 -22.65 -14.38
C MET A 98 2.66 -23.81 -14.03
N VAL A 99 2.85 -24.78 -14.93
CA VAL A 99 3.78 -25.91 -14.72
C VAL A 99 5.23 -25.43 -14.74
N GLY A 100 5.56 -24.54 -15.69
CA GLY A 100 6.86 -23.86 -15.71
C GLY A 100 7.05 -22.96 -14.49
N GLY A 101 5.99 -22.26 -14.06
CA GLY A 101 6.00 -21.42 -12.87
C GLY A 101 6.34 -22.20 -11.60
N LEU A 102 5.67 -23.34 -11.37
CA LEU A 102 5.95 -24.22 -10.22
C LEU A 102 7.37 -24.77 -10.24
N PHE A 103 7.87 -25.22 -11.40
CA PHE A 103 9.26 -25.64 -11.53
C PHE A 103 10.27 -24.50 -11.26
N ASN A 104 9.94 -23.29 -11.72
CA ASN A 104 10.76 -22.10 -11.50
C ASN A 104 10.77 -21.62 -10.04
N ILE A 105 9.73 -21.87 -9.26
CA ILE A 105 9.74 -21.59 -7.82
C ILE A 105 10.86 -22.39 -7.14
N PHE A 106 10.94 -23.70 -7.41
CA PHE A 106 11.96 -24.56 -6.80
C PHE A 106 13.39 -24.26 -7.27
N ARG A 107 13.57 -23.77 -8.52
CA ARG A 107 14.91 -23.55 -9.10
C ARG A 107 15.37 -22.10 -9.10
N SER A 108 14.46 -21.14 -9.08
CA SER A 108 14.73 -19.72 -9.32
C SER A 108 13.97 -18.79 -8.37
N PHE A 109 13.31 -19.33 -7.34
CA PHE A 109 12.59 -18.60 -6.30
C PHE A 109 11.45 -17.69 -6.80
N GLY A 110 10.98 -17.89 -8.04
CA GLY A 110 9.84 -17.15 -8.59
C GLY A 110 9.36 -17.69 -9.94
N MET A 111 8.07 -17.50 -10.23
CA MET A 111 7.41 -18.13 -11.38
C MET A 111 7.83 -17.51 -12.72
N ASN A 112 7.88 -16.18 -12.78
CA ASN A 112 7.97 -15.41 -14.03
C ASN A 112 9.31 -14.66 -14.14
N PRO A 113 10.05 -14.76 -15.27
CA PRO A 113 11.30 -14.03 -15.50
C PRO A 113 11.23 -12.49 -15.48
N GLY A 114 10.13 -11.89 -15.91
CA GLY A 114 9.98 -10.42 -15.95
C GLY A 114 10.56 -9.75 -17.19
N ALA A 115 10.88 -10.54 -18.23
CA ALA A 115 11.41 -10.03 -19.48
C ALA A 115 10.39 -9.16 -20.22
N ARG A 116 9.09 -9.51 -20.18
CA ARG A 116 8.04 -8.69 -20.79
C ARG A 116 7.91 -7.33 -20.12
N LEU A 117 7.98 -7.29 -18.79
CA LEU A 117 7.95 -6.05 -18.04
C LEU A 117 9.17 -5.17 -18.33
N LEU A 118 10.36 -5.77 -18.35
CA LEU A 118 11.60 -5.07 -18.68
C LEU A 118 11.55 -4.44 -20.08
N GLU A 119 11.00 -5.16 -21.05
CA GLU A 119 10.85 -4.69 -22.42
C GLU A 119 9.81 -3.57 -22.51
N PHE A 120 8.63 -3.76 -21.90
CA PHE A 120 7.58 -2.76 -21.84
C PHE A 120 8.06 -1.42 -21.25
N VAL A 121 8.79 -1.45 -20.14
CA VAL A 121 9.37 -0.23 -19.54
C VAL A 121 10.42 0.37 -20.47
N GLY A 122 11.27 -0.46 -21.06
CA GLY A 122 12.29 -0.04 -22.00
C GLY A 122 11.73 0.68 -23.23
N GLU A 123 10.65 0.18 -23.83
CA GLU A 123 10.00 0.80 -24.98
C GLU A 123 9.44 2.19 -24.67
N HIS A 124 8.81 2.36 -23.51
CA HIS A 124 8.28 3.67 -23.09
C HIS A 124 9.42 4.66 -22.77
N LEU A 125 10.51 4.21 -22.16
CA LEU A 125 11.71 5.03 -21.97
C LEU A 125 12.33 5.45 -23.31
N ALA A 126 12.46 4.52 -24.25
CA ALA A 126 13.00 4.80 -25.57
C ALA A 126 12.13 5.80 -26.35
N SER A 127 10.81 5.74 -26.18
CA SER A 127 9.88 6.66 -26.86
C SER A 127 10.11 8.15 -26.51
N ARG A 128 10.67 8.45 -25.34
CA ARG A 128 10.95 9.83 -24.88
C ARG A 128 12.43 10.17 -24.81
N THR A 129 13.29 9.19 -24.61
CA THR A 129 14.74 9.41 -24.40
C THR A 129 15.60 8.92 -25.56
N GLY A 130 15.05 8.10 -26.46
CA GLY A 130 15.79 7.45 -27.55
C GLY A 130 16.57 6.20 -27.11
N SER A 131 16.54 5.82 -25.82
CA SER A 131 17.23 4.63 -25.30
C SER A 131 16.35 3.81 -24.36
N LYS A 132 16.37 2.48 -24.51
CA LYS A 132 15.75 1.55 -23.55
C LYS A 132 16.54 1.49 -22.23
N ASP A 133 17.86 1.74 -22.31
CA ASP A 133 18.81 1.64 -21.20
C ASP A 133 19.21 3.00 -20.63
N VAL A 134 18.35 4.02 -20.76
CA VAL A 134 18.60 5.31 -20.12
C VAL A 134 18.84 5.13 -18.62
N THR A 135 19.93 5.70 -18.11
CA THR A 135 20.30 5.60 -16.69
C THR A 135 19.65 6.70 -15.86
N PHE A 136 19.69 6.61 -14.53
CA PHE A 136 19.19 7.67 -13.65
C PHE A 136 19.88 9.02 -13.89
N ALA A 137 21.20 9.03 -14.10
CA ALA A 137 21.94 10.26 -14.41
C ALA A 137 21.52 10.85 -15.78
N GLN A 138 21.39 10.00 -16.80
CA GLN A 138 20.96 10.44 -18.14
C GLN A 138 19.50 10.91 -18.16
N LEU A 139 18.63 10.28 -17.36
CA LEU A 139 17.25 10.73 -17.21
C LEU A 139 17.22 12.15 -16.62
N LEU A 140 17.93 12.38 -15.51
CA LEU A 140 18.04 13.69 -14.87
C LEU A 140 18.60 14.74 -15.85
N GLU A 141 19.66 14.41 -16.59
CA GLU A 141 20.25 15.31 -17.59
C GLU A 141 19.24 15.70 -18.68
N ARG A 142 18.42 14.76 -19.14
CA ARG A 142 17.47 14.97 -20.25
C ARG A 142 16.17 15.65 -19.84
N THR A 143 15.66 15.35 -18.66
CA THR A 143 14.33 15.80 -18.21
C THR A 143 14.40 16.90 -17.16
N GLY A 144 15.56 17.10 -16.53
CA GLY A 144 15.70 17.95 -15.35
C GLY A 144 14.98 17.39 -14.11
N ARG A 145 14.51 16.14 -14.14
CA ARG A 145 13.76 15.52 -13.04
C ARG A 145 14.51 14.37 -12.38
N GLU A 146 14.57 14.40 -11.06
CA GLU A 146 15.09 13.29 -10.27
C GLU A 146 14.02 12.20 -10.17
N LEU A 147 14.41 10.95 -10.43
CA LEU A 147 13.58 9.77 -10.23
C LEU A 147 14.16 8.95 -9.08
N CYS A 148 13.31 8.55 -8.13
CA CYS A 148 13.64 7.63 -7.06
C CYS A 148 12.79 6.37 -7.14
N VAL A 149 13.43 5.20 -7.19
CA VAL A 149 12.77 3.90 -7.22
C VAL A 149 13.33 3.03 -6.09
N PRO A 150 12.57 2.74 -5.02
CA PRO A 150 12.99 1.82 -3.99
C PRO A 150 12.95 0.37 -4.50
N ILE A 151 13.95 -0.43 -4.12
CA ILE A 151 14.04 -1.87 -4.35
C ILE A 151 14.44 -2.57 -3.06
N THR A 152 13.93 -3.79 -2.83
CA THR A 152 14.21 -4.54 -1.61
C THR A 152 15.32 -5.55 -1.86
N ASN A 153 16.43 -5.45 -1.11
CA ASN A 153 17.49 -6.45 -1.09
C ASN A 153 17.18 -7.49 -0.01
N VAL A 154 16.75 -8.70 -0.42
CA VAL A 154 16.38 -9.76 0.52
C VAL A 154 17.59 -10.49 1.10
N SER A 155 18.72 -10.50 0.39
CA SER A 155 19.97 -11.08 0.91
C SER A 155 20.51 -10.29 2.10
N ARG A 156 20.34 -8.97 2.07
CA ARG A 156 20.85 -8.03 3.09
C ARG A 156 19.76 -7.44 3.99
N MET A 157 18.50 -7.82 3.77
CA MET A 157 17.33 -7.41 4.54
C MET A 157 17.17 -5.87 4.63
N CYS A 158 17.45 -5.16 3.54
CA CYS A 158 17.41 -3.71 3.52
C CYS A 158 16.73 -3.15 2.26
N ILE A 159 16.25 -1.91 2.37
CA ILE A 159 15.76 -1.13 1.23
C ILE A 159 16.92 -0.36 0.60
N GLU A 160 16.97 -0.36 -0.73
CA GLU A 160 17.88 0.48 -1.50
C GLU A 160 17.06 1.42 -2.39
N TYR A 161 17.44 2.70 -2.42
CA TYR A 161 16.77 3.70 -3.24
C TYR A 161 17.60 3.92 -4.50
N CYS A 162 17.12 3.45 -5.66
CA CYS A 162 17.73 3.76 -6.95
C CYS A 162 17.44 5.22 -7.29
N HIS A 163 18.49 6.04 -7.41
CA HIS A 163 18.43 7.49 -7.53
C HIS A 163 19.70 8.02 -8.21
N PRO A 164 19.71 9.20 -8.87
CA PRO A 164 20.95 9.77 -9.42
C PRO A 164 22.12 9.86 -8.43
N LYS A 165 21.82 10.03 -7.14
CA LYS A 165 22.84 10.10 -6.07
C LYS A 165 23.47 8.74 -5.71
N THR A 166 22.68 7.66 -5.75
CA THR A 166 23.05 6.34 -5.22
C THR A 166 23.41 5.36 -6.35
N THR A 167 22.70 5.42 -7.47
CA THR A 167 22.81 4.50 -8.61
C THR A 167 22.77 5.24 -9.96
N PRO A 168 23.63 6.25 -10.20
CA PRO A 168 23.56 7.10 -11.40
C PRO A 168 23.64 6.33 -12.73
N ASN A 169 24.37 5.22 -12.74
CA ASN A 169 24.66 4.42 -13.94
C ASN A 169 23.71 3.22 -14.11
N MET A 170 22.77 3.01 -13.19
CA MET A 170 21.80 1.92 -13.30
C MET A 170 20.75 2.28 -14.36
N PRO A 171 20.42 1.38 -15.31
CA PRO A 171 19.31 1.60 -16.22
C PRO A 171 17.97 1.70 -15.48
N VAL A 172 17.17 2.72 -15.79
CA VAL A 172 15.88 2.97 -15.12
C VAL A 172 14.94 1.77 -15.29
N ARG A 173 14.90 1.16 -16.49
CA ARG A 173 14.06 -0.03 -16.74
C ARG A 173 14.37 -1.19 -15.80
N VAL A 174 15.63 -1.36 -15.40
CA VAL A 174 16.00 -2.42 -14.45
C VAL A 174 15.43 -2.10 -13.09
N ALA A 175 15.66 -0.89 -12.56
CA ALA A 175 15.15 -0.50 -11.24
C ALA A 175 13.62 -0.62 -11.15
N VAL A 176 12.89 -0.14 -12.15
CA VAL A 176 11.42 -0.24 -12.21
C VAL A 176 10.96 -1.69 -12.27
N THR A 177 11.59 -2.52 -13.10
CA THR A 177 11.25 -3.94 -13.20
C THR A 177 11.49 -4.67 -11.88
N VAL A 178 12.65 -4.43 -11.23
CA VAL A 178 12.95 -4.99 -9.91
C VAL A 178 11.95 -4.52 -8.86
N SER A 179 11.62 -3.22 -8.87
CA SER A 179 10.66 -2.64 -7.93
C SER A 179 9.25 -3.18 -8.12
N MET A 180 8.93 -3.79 -9.26
CA MET A 180 7.67 -4.47 -9.56
C MET A 180 7.77 -6.01 -9.50
N SER A 181 8.92 -6.56 -9.12
CA SER A 181 9.15 -8.01 -9.04
C SER A 181 8.56 -8.60 -7.76
N LEU A 182 7.23 -8.71 -7.71
CA LEU A 182 6.50 -9.25 -6.55
C LEU A 182 7.02 -10.64 -6.15
N PRO A 183 7.32 -10.87 -4.85
CA PRO A 183 7.80 -12.16 -4.37
C PRO A 183 6.92 -13.33 -4.82
N VAL A 184 7.57 -14.46 -5.18
CA VAL A 184 6.95 -15.69 -5.71
C VAL A 184 6.33 -15.55 -7.10
N LEU A 185 5.60 -14.47 -7.39
CA LEU A 185 5.07 -14.21 -8.74
C LEU A 185 6.20 -14.00 -9.74
N MET A 186 7.19 -13.20 -9.37
CA MET A 186 8.33 -12.85 -10.20
C MET A 186 9.62 -13.45 -9.64
N ARG A 187 10.57 -13.79 -10.51
CA ARG A 187 11.91 -14.19 -10.09
C ARG A 187 12.60 -13.00 -9.42
N PRO A 188 13.30 -13.21 -8.28
CA PRO A 188 14.15 -12.17 -7.73
C PRO A 188 15.25 -11.83 -8.72
N TYR A 189 15.59 -10.55 -8.78
CA TYR A 189 16.66 -10.06 -9.62
C TYR A 189 18.00 -10.33 -8.93
N ARG A 190 18.93 -10.96 -9.67
CA ARG A 190 20.23 -11.40 -9.15
C ARG A 190 21.29 -10.39 -9.53
N VAL A 191 22.01 -9.87 -8.53
CA VAL A 191 23.18 -9.00 -8.73
C VAL A 191 24.39 -9.68 -8.12
N PHE A 192 25.46 -9.82 -8.90
CA PHE A 192 26.72 -10.36 -8.41
C PHE A 192 27.66 -9.20 -8.08
N ARG A 193 28.06 -9.08 -6.82
CA ARG A 193 29.06 -8.14 -6.35
C ARG A 193 30.40 -8.83 -6.22
N THR A 194 31.44 -8.27 -6.83
CA THR A 194 32.80 -8.72 -6.59
C THR A 194 33.31 -8.11 -5.28
N LEU A 195 33.65 -8.98 -4.33
CA LEU A 195 34.26 -8.63 -3.04
C LEU A 195 35.73 -9.01 -3.04
N GLY A 196 36.53 -8.26 -2.29
CA GLY A 196 37.99 -8.43 -2.26
C GLY A 196 38.69 -7.78 -3.46
N THR A 197 40.01 -7.90 -3.51
CA THR A 197 40.87 -7.31 -4.55
C THR A 197 41.89 -8.33 -5.05
N GLY A 198 42.22 -8.28 -6.34
CA GLY A 198 43.25 -9.14 -6.93
C GLY A 198 42.83 -10.62 -6.97
N SER A 199 43.79 -11.53 -6.75
CA SER A 199 43.58 -12.98 -6.81
C SER A 199 42.67 -13.53 -5.71
N GLY A 200 42.40 -12.74 -4.66
CA GLY A 200 41.48 -13.09 -3.58
C GLY A 200 40.06 -12.56 -3.78
N ALA A 201 39.69 -12.11 -4.97
CA ALA A 201 38.33 -11.62 -5.23
C ALA A 201 37.33 -12.78 -5.41
N TRP A 202 36.14 -12.66 -4.81
CA TRP A 202 35.03 -13.60 -5.00
C TRP A 202 33.75 -12.85 -5.36
N ASN A 203 32.79 -13.56 -5.97
CA ASN A 203 31.49 -12.99 -6.27
C ASN A 203 30.48 -13.43 -5.20
N GLU A 204 29.79 -12.45 -4.63
CA GLU A 204 28.65 -12.65 -3.74
C GLU A 204 27.36 -12.32 -4.49
N GLU A 205 26.33 -13.14 -4.31
CA GLU A 205 25.03 -12.96 -4.94
C GLU A 205 24.05 -12.25 -3.99
N ASP A 206 23.57 -11.08 -4.42
CA ASP A 206 22.44 -10.41 -3.80
C ASP A 206 21.16 -10.66 -4.61
N LEU A 207 20.06 -10.91 -3.89
CA LEU A 207 18.73 -11.08 -4.45
C LEU A 207 17.88 -9.85 -4.15
N TYR A 208 17.20 -9.34 -5.18
CA TYR A 208 16.32 -8.18 -5.09
C TYR A 208 14.89 -8.51 -5.52
N THR A 209 13.94 -7.82 -4.91
CA THR A 209 12.50 -7.96 -5.16
C THR A 209 11.80 -6.59 -5.08
N ASP A 210 10.47 -6.61 -5.20
CA ASP A 210 9.60 -5.44 -5.17
C ASP A 210 9.93 -4.48 -4.01
N GLY A 211 10.02 -3.19 -4.33
CA GLY A 211 10.36 -2.15 -3.35
C GLY A 211 9.31 -2.00 -2.26
N GLY A 212 8.05 -2.31 -2.59
CA GLY A 212 6.92 -2.21 -1.68
C GLY A 212 6.96 -3.20 -0.52
N VAL A 213 7.78 -4.25 -0.60
CA VAL A 213 8.02 -5.18 0.51
C VAL A 213 8.54 -4.46 1.76
N LEU A 214 9.46 -3.50 1.59
CA LEU A 214 10.02 -2.74 2.71
C LEU A 214 9.60 -1.27 2.72
N ASN A 215 9.32 -0.66 1.56
CA ASN A 215 8.85 0.72 1.48
C ASN A 215 7.84 0.89 0.34
N ASN A 216 6.57 0.63 0.64
CA ASN A 216 5.46 0.74 -0.33
C ASN A 216 5.08 2.18 -0.68
N TYR A 217 5.30 3.12 0.23
CA TYR A 217 4.98 4.53 0.05
C TYR A 217 6.19 5.40 0.38
N PRO A 218 7.10 5.63 -0.60
CA PRO A 218 8.37 6.31 -0.35
C PRO A 218 8.22 7.84 -0.20
N LEU A 219 7.24 8.30 0.59
CA LEU A 219 6.89 9.70 0.80
C LEU A 219 8.09 10.51 1.27
N ARG A 220 8.93 9.89 2.11
CA ARG A 220 10.11 10.50 2.70
C ARG A 220 11.33 10.51 1.78
N ALA A 221 11.25 9.99 0.55
CA ALA A 221 12.41 9.92 -0.35
C ALA A 221 13.09 11.29 -0.56
N PHE A 222 12.33 12.38 -0.49
CA PHE A 222 12.83 13.74 -0.68
C PHE A 222 13.01 14.53 0.62
N ASP A 223 12.83 13.88 1.76
CA ASP A 223 13.04 14.44 3.09
C ASP A 223 14.52 14.36 3.48
N GLY A 224 14.93 15.25 4.38
CA GLY A 224 16.29 15.26 4.92
C GLY A 224 17.40 15.38 3.88
N TRP A 225 18.54 14.75 4.13
CA TRP A 225 19.76 14.93 3.34
C TRP A 225 20.11 13.71 2.49
N TRP A 226 19.57 12.53 2.79
CA TRP A 226 20.09 11.27 2.25
C TRP A 226 20.05 11.22 0.72
N LEU A 227 18.91 11.56 0.10
CA LEU A 227 18.79 11.62 -1.36
C LEU A 227 18.92 13.05 -1.93
N SER A 228 19.00 14.07 -1.08
CA SER A 228 19.19 15.45 -1.51
C SER A 228 20.45 15.62 -2.38
N MET A 229 20.28 16.29 -3.52
CA MET A 229 21.34 16.64 -4.47
C MET A 229 22.03 17.97 -4.17
N ARG A 230 21.73 18.62 -3.02
CA ARG A 230 22.39 19.86 -2.62
C ARG A 230 23.88 19.64 -2.35
N PRO A 231 24.77 20.61 -2.66
CA PRO A 231 26.22 20.46 -2.46
C PRO A 231 26.65 20.09 -1.03
N GLU A 232 25.92 20.57 -0.02
CA GLU A 232 26.13 20.28 1.40
C GLU A 232 25.70 18.86 1.82
N ASP A 233 24.86 18.20 1.03
CA ASP A 233 24.29 16.89 1.36
C ASP A 233 25.03 15.73 0.70
N THR A 234 26.16 15.99 0.04
CA THR A 234 27.01 14.96 -0.55
C THR A 234 27.45 13.92 0.49
N PHE A 235 27.55 12.65 0.07
CA PHE A 235 28.00 11.57 0.96
C PHE A 235 29.38 11.85 1.57
N LEU A 236 30.29 12.49 0.80
CA LEU A 236 31.61 12.90 1.29
C LEU A 236 31.56 13.90 2.45
N ARG A 237 30.49 14.70 2.57
CA ARG A 237 30.32 15.64 3.69
C ARG A 237 29.55 15.04 4.85
N ARG A 238 28.63 14.11 4.57
CA ARG A 238 27.65 13.61 5.54
C ARG A 238 28.03 12.27 6.18
N LEU A 239 28.88 11.45 5.54
CA LEU A 239 29.33 10.15 6.08
C LEU A 239 30.60 10.28 6.94
N HIS A 240 30.65 11.29 7.81
CA HIS A 240 31.75 11.51 8.73
C HIS A 240 31.29 11.84 10.17
N PRO A 241 31.98 11.33 11.21
CA PRO A 241 33.03 10.32 11.12
C PRO A 241 32.46 8.94 10.77
N PHE A 242 33.14 8.20 9.88
CA PHE A 242 32.69 6.89 9.41
C PHE A 242 32.56 5.86 10.55
N SER A 243 33.28 6.06 11.66
CA SER A 243 33.19 5.22 12.85
C SER A 243 31.81 5.21 13.53
N ARG A 244 30.91 6.11 13.15
CA ARG A 244 29.51 6.17 13.64
C ARG A 244 28.49 6.05 12.51
N ILE A 245 28.82 5.33 11.44
CA ILE A 245 27.95 5.22 10.27
C ILE A 245 26.56 4.65 10.60
N GLU A 246 26.46 3.74 11.58
CA GLU A 246 25.19 3.17 12.05
C GLU A 246 24.28 4.26 12.64
N GLU A 247 24.85 5.16 13.44
CA GLU A 247 24.12 6.31 13.97
C GLU A 247 23.72 7.30 12.86
N LEU A 248 24.51 7.41 11.79
CA LEU A 248 24.24 8.28 10.65
C LEU A 248 23.22 7.67 9.68
N ALA A 249 23.07 6.35 9.66
CA ALA A 249 22.15 5.60 8.81
C ALA A 249 20.72 5.52 9.38
N ASP A 250 20.50 6.02 10.60
CA ASP A 250 19.17 6.11 11.21
C ASP A 250 18.20 6.90 10.30
N PRO A 251 17.05 6.31 9.89
CA PRO A 251 16.00 6.99 9.14
C PRO A 251 15.60 8.35 9.73
N ALA A 252 15.58 8.49 11.06
CA ALA A 252 15.23 9.73 11.74
C ALA A 252 16.24 10.85 11.49
N LYS A 253 17.47 10.53 11.04
CA LYS A 253 18.52 11.50 10.72
C LYS A 253 18.75 11.66 9.22
N THR A 254 18.43 10.65 8.42
CA THR A 254 18.65 10.61 6.97
C THR A 254 17.49 11.21 6.18
N PHE A 255 16.26 10.96 6.63
CA PHE A 255 15.00 11.35 5.98
C PHE A 255 14.16 12.29 6.84
N SER A 256 14.83 13.26 7.48
CA SER A 256 14.23 14.28 8.33
C SER A 256 15.00 15.60 8.20
N PRO A 257 14.33 16.76 8.25
CA PRO A 257 12.88 16.95 8.40
C PRO A 257 12.09 16.66 7.12
N PRO A 258 10.74 16.54 7.21
CA PRO A 258 9.86 16.44 6.05
C PRO A 258 10.03 17.60 5.07
N ASP A 259 10.04 17.30 3.77
CA ASP A 259 9.99 18.32 2.70
C ASP A 259 8.52 18.75 2.47
N PRO A 260 8.18 20.03 2.72
CA PRO A 260 6.82 20.55 2.53
C PRO A 260 6.40 20.67 1.06
N ALA A 261 7.34 20.58 0.11
CA ALA A 261 7.08 20.59 -1.32
C ALA A 261 6.79 19.19 -1.89
N THR A 262 6.73 18.16 -1.05
CA THR A 262 6.34 16.82 -1.47
C THR A 262 4.83 16.62 -1.40
N LEU A 263 4.23 16.01 -2.42
CA LEU A 263 2.85 15.53 -2.44
C LEU A 263 2.86 14.05 -2.82
N GLY A 264 2.34 13.19 -1.95
CA GLY A 264 2.21 11.77 -2.24
C GLY A 264 0.78 11.32 -2.47
N PHE A 265 0.62 10.16 -3.10
CA PHE A 265 -0.66 9.54 -3.44
C PHE A 265 -0.70 8.10 -2.93
N THR A 266 -1.71 7.79 -2.12
CA THR A 266 -2.02 6.43 -1.68
C THR A 266 -3.27 5.93 -2.38
N ALA A 267 -3.41 4.61 -2.53
CA ALA A 267 -4.60 4.02 -3.14
C ALA A 267 -5.05 2.77 -2.40
N PHE A 268 -6.28 2.79 -1.88
CA PHE A 268 -6.83 1.70 -1.07
C PHE A 268 -8.26 1.36 -1.47
N SER A 269 -8.67 0.13 -1.19
CA SER A 269 -9.99 -0.42 -1.46
C SER A 269 -10.74 -0.68 -0.16
N ALA A 270 -12.00 -1.11 -0.25
CA ALA A 270 -12.82 -1.46 0.90
C ALA A 270 -12.25 -2.63 1.73
N ASP A 271 -11.33 -3.43 1.16
CA ASP A 271 -10.74 -4.59 1.81
C ASP A 271 -9.30 -4.39 2.27
N ASP A 272 -8.79 -3.16 2.18
CA ASP A 272 -7.45 -2.79 2.60
C ASP A 272 -7.48 -2.15 3.99
N GLN A 273 -6.50 -2.48 4.83
CA GLN A 273 -6.24 -1.74 6.06
C GLN A 273 -5.34 -0.56 5.75
N ASP A 274 -5.95 0.59 5.50
CA ASP A 274 -5.22 1.79 5.16
C ASP A 274 -5.51 2.91 6.16
N ILE A 275 -4.46 3.40 6.82
CA ILE A 275 -4.58 4.50 7.80
C ILE A 275 -5.03 5.82 7.14
N THR A 276 -4.79 5.98 5.84
CA THR A 276 -5.18 7.16 5.06
C THR A 276 -6.68 7.18 4.73
N SER A 277 -7.40 6.09 5.00
CA SER A 277 -8.86 6.07 4.93
C SER A 277 -9.52 7.11 5.83
N ALA A 278 -8.93 7.40 7.00
CA ALA A 278 -9.37 8.45 7.92
C ALA A 278 -9.01 9.87 7.44
N TRP A 279 -8.26 10.01 6.35
CA TRP A 279 -7.76 11.30 5.86
C TRP A 279 -8.52 11.83 4.65
N LEU A 280 -9.48 11.06 4.12
CA LEU A 280 -10.35 11.49 3.03
C LEU A 280 -10.98 12.85 3.37
N ALA A 281 -11.03 13.74 2.39
CA ALA A 281 -11.67 15.03 2.53
C ALA A 281 -13.19 14.87 2.70
N ASP A 282 -13.81 15.75 3.49
CA ASP A 282 -15.25 15.71 3.72
C ASP A 282 -16.02 15.87 2.40
N GLY A 283 -17.03 15.02 2.19
CA GLY A 283 -17.82 15.00 0.96
C GLY A 283 -17.16 14.31 -0.24
N ALA A 284 -15.89 13.91 -0.14
CA ALA A 284 -15.23 13.14 -1.20
C ALA A 284 -15.81 11.72 -1.26
N SER A 285 -16.27 11.33 -2.45
CA SER A 285 -16.89 10.02 -2.69
C SER A 285 -16.43 9.43 -4.03
N PRO A 286 -16.36 8.09 -4.13
CA PRO A 286 -16.00 7.46 -5.39
C PRO A 286 -17.12 7.71 -6.43
N PRO A 287 -16.82 7.61 -7.73
CA PRO A 287 -17.87 7.60 -8.74
C PRO A 287 -18.82 6.40 -8.55
N PRO A 288 -20.02 6.41 -9.17
CA PRO A 288 -20.90 5.25 -9.11
C PRO A 288 -20.24 4.01 -9.68
N ARG A 289 -20.40 2.85 -9.01
CA ARG A 289 -19.87 1.59 -9.52
C ARG A 289 -20.47 1.27 -10.91
N PRO A 290 -19.63 0.99 -11.93
CA PRO A 290 -20.12 0.59 -13.25
C PRO A 290 -20.76 -0.81 -13.19
N ASP A 291 -21.46 -1.19 -14.26
CA ASP A 291 -22.06 -2.53 -14.39
C ASP A 291 -21.10 -3.55 -15.03
N THR A 292 -20.00 -3.84 -14.32
CA THR A 292 -18.97 -4.79 -14.75
C THR A 292 -19.08 -6.11 -13.99
N ARG A 293 -18.42 -7.15 -14.52
CA ARG A 293 -18.36 -8.46 -13.84
C ARG A 293 -17.80 -8.34 -12.43
N LEU A 294 -16.73 -7.57 -12.25
CA LEU A 294 -16.08 -7.36 -10.95
C LEU A 294 -16.99 -6.60 -9.99
N SER A 295 -17.60 -5.49 -10.44
CA SER A 295 -18.55 -4.70 -9.65
C SER A 295 -19.75 -5.52 -9.19
N ARG A 296 -20.36 -6.32 -10.07
CA ARG A 296 -21.47 -7.22 -9.69
C ARG A 296 -21.05 -8.28 -8.68
N ALA A 297 -19.87 -8.88 -8.85
CA ALA A 297 -19.34 -9.85 -7.90
C ALA A 297 -19.12 -9.21 -6.52
N ARG A 298 -18.55 -8.00 -6.45
CA ARG A 298 -18.37 -7.28 -5.18
C ARG A 298 -19.69 -6.88 -4.55
N LYS A 299 -20.66 -6.39 -5.32
CA LYS A 299 -22.00 -6.07 -4.82
C LYS A 299 -22.68 -7.29 -4.18
N ALA A 300 -22.56 -8.47 -4.78
CA ALA A 300 -23.11 -9.70 -4.21
C ALA A 300 -22.44 -10.07 -2.88
N ILE A 301 -21.12 -9.90 -2.79
CA ILE A 301 -20.34 -10.08 -1.55
C ILE A 301 -20.81 -9.06 -0.50
N ASP A 302 -20.94 -7.78 -0.85
CA ASP A 302 -21.39 -6.72 0.06
C ASP A 302 -22.79 -7.00 0.61
N VAL A 303 -23.71 -7.51 -0.22
CA VAL A 303 -25.06 -7.90 0.23
C VAL A 303 -25.01 -9.08 1.19
N ALA A 304 -24.23 -10.13 0.86
CA ALA A 304 -24.06 -11.28 1.74
C ALA A 304 -23.45 -10.88 3.09
N ILE A 305 -22.47 -9.97 3.04
CA ILE A 305 -21.82 -9.39 4.21
C ILE A 305 -22.80 -8.57 5.03
N ARG A 306 -23.56 -7.64 4.45
CA ARG A 306 -24.56 -6.84 5.19
C ARG A 306 -25.59 -7.74 5.87
N LYS A 307 -26.03 -8.80 5.20
CA LYS A 307 -26.95 -9.80 5.78
C LYS A 307 -26.32 -10.53 6.96
N ARG A 308 -25.03 -10.87 6.87
CA ARG A 308 -24.26 -11.50 7.95
C ARG A 308 -24.01 -10.53 9.10
N ASP A 309 -23.52 -9.33 8.81
CA ASP A 309 -23.16 -8.32 9.79
C ASP A 309 -24.41 -7.81 10.54
N ALA A 310 -25.57 -7.70 9.89
CA ALA A 310 -26.83 -7.44 10.58
C ALA A 310 -27.19 -8.54 11.59
N ARG A 311 -27.00 -9.81 11.22
CA ARG A 311 -27.21 -10.95 12.12
C ARG A 311 -26.19 -10.98 13.27
N VAL A 312 -24.98 -10.53 13.02
CA VAL A 312 -23.89 -10.47 14.01
C VAL A 312 -24.02 -9.26 14.94
N ALA A 313 -24.57 -8.14 14.48
CA ALA A 313 -24.71 -6.92 15.28
C ALA A 313 -25.66 -7.11 16.49
N ASP A 314 -26.76 -7.85 16.29
CA ASP A 314 -27.68 -8.19 17.38
C ASP A 314 -26.99 -9.09 18.41
N LEU A 315 -26.23 -10.09 17.94
CA LEU A 315 -25.42 -10.97 18.79
C LEU A 315 -24.35 -10.18 19.56
N GLU A 316 -23.64 -9.27 18.90
CA GLU A 316 -22.60 -8.43 19.50
C GLU A 316 -23.16 -7.50 20.57
N SER A 317 -24.33 -6.92 20.32
CA SER A 317 -25.00 -6.08 21.30
C SER A 317 -25.41 -6.89 22.53
N ALA A 318 -25.92 -8.11 22.34
CA ALA A 318 -26.24 -9.02 23.43
C ALA A 318 -24.98 -9.50 24.18
N PHE A 319 -23.88 -9.78 23.47
CA PHE A 319 -22.60 -10.12 24.07
C PHE A 319 -21.99 -8.97 24.88
N GLY A 320 -22.07 -7.73 24.38
CA GLY A 320 -21.62 -6.55 25.12
C GLY A 320 -22.37 -6.39 26.44
N ARG A 321 -23.70 -6.56 26.41
CA ARG A 321 -24.54 -6.58 27.63
C ARG A 321 -24.19 -7.74 28.54
N LEU A 322 -23.87 -8.92 28.00
CA LEU A 322 -23.48 -10.08 28.80
C LEU A 322 -22.15 -9.81 29.52
N LEU A 323 -21.13 -9.30 28.81
CA LEU A 323 -19.83 -8.97 29.40
C LEU A 323 -19.96 -7.90 30.48
N GLU A 324 -20.75 -6.85 30.23
CA GLU A 324 -21.05 -5.82 31.23
C GLU A 324 -21.75 -6.41 32.46
N ALA A 325 -22.71 -7.30 32.25
CA ALA A 325 -23.45 -7.92 33.34
C ALA A 325 -22.59 -8.92 34.14
N LEU A 326 -21.71 -9.68 33.49
CA LEU A 326 -20.71 -10.55 34.13
C LEU A 326 -19.70 -9.74 34.94
N ALA A 327 -19.18 -8.64 34.39
CA ALA A 327 -18.27 -7.74 35.09
C ALA A 327 -18.89 -7.14 36.37
N ASN A 328 -20.20 -6.92 36.38
CA ASN A 328 -20.92 -6.39 37.55
C ASN A 328 -21.21 -7.44 38.65
N VAL A 329 -21.07 -8.74 38.35
CA VAL A 329 -21.28 -9.82 39.33
C VAL A 329 -19.99 -10.51 39.76
N GLU A 330 -18.88 -10.22 39.09
CA GLU A 330 -17.55 -10.68 39.45
C GLU A 330 -17.13 -10.08 40.80
N ARG A 331 -16.87 -10.94 41.78
CA ARG A 331 -16.51 -10.51 43.14
C ARG A 331 -15.02 -10.69 43.45
N SER A 332 -14.33 -11.56 42.71
CA SER A 332 -12.96 -11.98 42.98
C SER A 332 -11.88 -11.02 42.48
N GLY A 333 -12.18 -10.18 41.49
CA GLY A 333 -11.22 -9.33 40.78
C GLY A 333 -10.18 -10.09 39.94
N ASP A 334 -10.36 -11.39 39.74
CA ASP A 334 -9.41 -12.28 39.02
C ASP A 334 -9.83 -12.57 37.57
N GLY A 335 -10.96 -12.03 37.13
CA GLY A 335 -11.45 -12.14 35.76
C GLY A 335 -12.12 -13.49 35.45
N ARG A 336 -12.51 -14.25 36.49
CA ARG A 336 -13.26 -15.51 36.35
C ARG A 336 -14.63 -15.39 37.00
N ILE A 337 -15.64 -16.01 36.39
CA ILE A 337 -17.00 -16.01 36.90
C ILE A 337 -17.32 -17.39 37.45
N SER A 338 -17.60 -17.49 38.74
CA SER A 338 -18.04 -18.75 39.36
C SER A 338 -19.47 -19.11 38.96
N ARG A 339 -19.82 -20.40 39.10
CA ARG A 339 -21.21 -20.87 38.92
C ARG A 339 -22.22 -20.04 39.69
N LYS A 340 -21.92 -19.69 40.94
CA LYS A 340 -22.83 -18.93 41.80
C LYS A 340 -23.05 -17.50 41.30
N GLU A 341 -22.00 -16.85 40.79
CA GLU A 341 -22.12 -15.50 40.23
C GLU A 341 -22.90 -15.50 38.92
N CYS A 342 -22.72 -16.53 38.10
CA CYS A 342 -23.54 -16.75 36.91
C CYS A 342 -25.01 -17.02 37.28
N GLU A 343 -25.27 -17.86 38.29
CA GLU A 343 -26.62 -18.09 38.80
C GLU A 343 -27.28 -16.82 39.33
N ASP A 344 -26.56 -16.02 40.12
CA ASP A 344 -27.03 -14.73 40.64
C ASP A 344 -27.37 -13.78 39.46
N LEU A 345 -26.53 -13.73 38.42
CA LEU A 345 -26.76 -12.89 37.25
C LEU A 345 -28.08 -13.21 36.55
N PHE A 346 -28.25 -14.44 36.09
CA PHE A 346 -29.41 -14.84 35.29
C PHE A 346 -30.71 -14.93 36.11
N THR A 347 -30.61 -15.11 37.44
CA THR A 347 -31.79 -15.12 38.33
C THR A 347 -32.21 -13.72 38.77
N SER A 348 -31.28 -12.75 38.81
CA SER A 348 -31.55 -11.37 39.23
C SER A 348 -32.36 -10.54 38.23
N GLY A 349 -32.55 -11.03 37.00
CA GLY A 349 -33.19 -10.28 35.91
C GLY A 349 -32.36 -9.12 35.37
N LYS A 350 -31.09 -9.00 35.78
CA LYS A 350 -30.15 -7.98 35.29
C LYS A 350 -29.68 -8.22 33.85
N PHE A 351 -29.90 -9.43 33.32
CA PHE A 351 -29.68 -9.77 31.93
C PHE A 351 -31.00 -10.21 31.29
N SER A 352 -31.29 -9.73 30.08
CA SER A 352 -32.58 -9.96 29.43
C SER A 352 -32.77 -11.43 29.04
N ASN A 353 -33.98 -11.96 29.24
CA ASN A 353 -34.35 -13.29 28.74
C ASN A 353 -34.27 -13.35 27.20
N ASP A 354 -34.56 -12.25 26.50
CA ASP A 354 -34.45 -12.20 25.04
C ASP A 354 -33.00 -12.31 24.59
N ASP A 355 -32.07 -11.67 25.32
CA ASP A 355 -30.63 -11.79 25.05
C ASP A 355 -30.12 -13.18 25.44
N ALA A 356 -30.64 -13.79 26.52
CA ALA A 356 -30.29 -15.15 26.92
C ALA A 356 -30.73 -16.18 25.87
N VAL A 357 -31.95 -16.06 25.34
CA VAL A 357 -32.42 -16.90 24.23
C VAL A 357 -31.59 -16.66 22.97
N LEU A 358 -31.27 -15.40 22.65
CA LEU A 358 -30.48 -15.05 21.48
C LEU A 358 -29.07 -15.63 21.51
N LEU A 359 -28.39 -15.58 22.67
CA LEU A 359 -27.02 -16.08 22.84
C LEU A 359 -26.98 -17.59 23.08
N PHE A 360 -27.82 -18.13 23.95
CA PHE A 360 -27.70 -19.49 24.47
C PHE A 360 -28.77 -20.45 23.93
N GLY A 361 -29.80 -19.94 23.27
CA GLY A 361 -30.98 -20.73 22.87
C GLY A 361 -31.80 -21.25 24.06
N SER A 362 -31.51 -20.76 25.28
CA SER A 362 -32.09 -21.22 26.54
C SER A 362 -32.09 -20.08 27.56
N THR A 363 -33.07 -20.07 28.45
CA THR A 363 -33.10 -19.23 29.66
C THR A 363 -32.72 -20.04 30.91
N ASN A 364 -32.41 -21.33 30.76
CA ASN A 364 -32.03 -22.19 31.87
C ASN A 364 -30.57 -21.93 32.25
N VAL A 365 -30.36 -21.45 33.47
CA VAL A 365 -29.06 -21.09 34.02
C VAL A 365 -28.05 -22.23 34.00
N GLN A 366 -28.48 -23.48 34.26
CA GLN A 366 -27.57 -24.63 34.21
C GLN A 366 -27.12 -24.92 32.78
N ASP A 367 -28.03 -24.79 31.80
CA ASP A 367 -27.68 -24.97 30.39
C ASP A 367 -26.73 -23.86 29.91
N ILE A 368 -26.99 -22.62 30.33
CA ILE A 368 -26.16 -21.45 30.02
C ILE A 368 -24.76 -21.62 30.61
N PHE A 369 -24.66 -21.95 31.91
CA PHE A 369 -23.38 -22.14 32.58
C PHE A 369 -22.60 -23.30 31.95
N THR A 370 -23.26 -24.42 31.62
CA THR A 370 -22.63 -25.56 30.96
C THR A 370 -22.13 -25.22 29.55
N GLN A 371 -22.77 -24.29 28.85
CA GLN A 371 -22.30 -23.81 27.55
C GLN A 371 -21.09 -22.87 27.65
N LEU A 372 -20.92 -22.18 28.78
CA LEU A 372 -19.81 -21.26 29.04
C LEU A 372 -18.59 -21.96 29.66
N ASP A 373 -18.80 -22.86 30.62
CA ASP A 373 -17.77 -23.65 31.33
C ASP A 373 -17.39 -24.89 30.49
N GLU A 374 -16.62 -24.67 29.40
CA GLU A 374 -16.15 -25.73 28.52
C GLU A 374 -15.15 -26.67 29.23
N SER A 375 -14.30 -26.10 30.09
CA SER A 375 -13.27 -26.80 30.85
C SER A 375 -13.84 -27.66 31.98
N LYS A 376 -15.08 -27.37 32.42
CA LYS A 376 -15.79 -28.02 33.53
C LYS A 376 -15.07 -27.85 34.86
N ASP A 377 -14.37 -26.73 35.04
CA ASP A 377 -13.65 -26.42 36.26
C ASP A 377 -14.51 -25.63 37.26
N GLY A 378 -15.75 -25.29 36.88
CA GLY A 378 -16.70 -24.56 37.70
C GLY A 378 -16.55 -23.04 37.64
N PHE A 379 -15.69 -22.55 36.76
CA PHE A 379 -15.49 -21.14 36.45
C PHE A 379 -15.70 -20.90 34.95
N VAL A 380 -15.97 -19.65 34.60
CA VAL A 380 -15.98 -19.16 33.22
C VAL A 380 -14.89 -18.13 33.09
N ASP A 381 -13.89 -18.39 32.27
CA ASP A 381 -12.79 -17.46 31.99
C ASP A 381 -12.94 -16.73 30.64
N MET A 382 -12.07 -15.74 30.39
CA MET A 382 -12.09 -14.96 29.16
C MET A 382 -11.79 -15.81 27.91
N GLY A 383 -10.98 -16.86 28.03
CA GLY A 383 -10.70 -17.79 26.93
C GLY A 383 -11.92 -18.61 26.55
N GLU A 384 -12.70 -19.06 27.52
CA GLU A 384 -13.98 -19.76 27.31
C GLU A 384 -15.06 -18.83 26.74
N LEU A 385 -15.17 -17.60 27.27
CA LEU A 385 -16.05 -16.57 26.70
C LEU A 385 -15.67 -16.27 25.25
N GLN A 386 -14.37 -16.17 24.96
CA GLN A 386 -13.88 -15.96 23.61
C GLN A 386 -14.25 -17.13 22.68
N LYS A 387 -14.01 -18.37 23.08
CA LYS A 387 -14.43 -19.54 22.29
C LYS A 387 -15.94 -19.58 22.07
N PHE A 388 -16.73 -19.23 23.09
CA PHE A 388 -18.18 -19.17 23.00
C PHE A 388 -18.67 -18.12 21.99
N MET A 389 -18.03 -16.95 21.97
CA MET A 389 -18.25 -15.89 20.97
C MET A 389 -17.82 -16.33 19.57
N ASP A 390 -16.63 -16.94 19.43
CA ASP A 390 -16.09 -17.42 18.16
C ASP A 390 -16.99 -18.50 17.54
N ALA A 391 -17.52 -19.42 18.35
CA ALA A 391 -18.47 -20.46 17.91
C ALA A 391 -19.77 -19.88 17.32
N ARG A 392 -20.08 -18.61 17.62
CA ARG A 392 -21.25 -17.86 17.12
C ARG A 392 -20.88 -16.80 16.07
N ASN A 393 -19.67 -16.87 15.53
CA ASN A 393 -19.09 -15.95 14.54
C ASN A 393 -18.90 -14.50 15.03
N VAL A 394 -18.66 -14.31 16.33
CA VAL A 394 -18.31 -13.01 16.91
C VAL A 394 -16.81 -13.00 17.20
N ASP A 395 -16.01 -12.56 16.23
CA ASP A 395 -14.54 -12.51 16.31
C ASP A 395 -14.08 -11.21 16.98
N LEU A 396 -14.05 -11.24 18.32
CA LEU A 396 -13.70 -10.10 19.16
C LEU A 396 -12.22 -9.70 19.02
N THR A 397 -11.31 -10.67 18.95
CA THR A 397 -9.87 -10.43 18.90
C THR A 397 -9.44 -9.76 17.60
N THR A 398 -9.95 -10.20 16.45
CA THR A 398 -9.65 -9.55 15.17
C THR A 398 -10.14 -8.11 15.18
N ARG A 399 -11.31 -7.83 15.77
CA ARG A 399 -11.82 -6.45 15.87
C ARG A 399 -11.02 -5.57 16.82
N LEU A 400 -10.63 -6.07 17.98
CA LEU A 400 -9.82 -5.33 18.96
C LEU A 400 -8.43 -5.00 18.41
N MET A 401 -7.85 -5.89 17.59
CA MET A 401 -6.57 -5.62 16.91
C MET A 401 -6.71 -4.73 15.67
N GLY A 402 -7.89 -4.17 15.41
CA GLY A 402 -8.18 -3.40 14.20
C GLY A 402 -8.06 -4.23 12.93
N GLY A 403 -8.09 -5.56 13.03
CA GLY A 403 -8.02 -6.57 11.98
C GLY A 403 -9.21 -6.52 11.02
N LEU A 404 -8.96 -6.75 9.73
CA LEU A 404 -10.00 -6.95 8.73
C LEU A 404 -10.42 -8.41 8.77
N ARG A 405 -11.69 -8.61 8.44
CA ARG A 405 -12.41 -9.90 8.38
C ARG A 405 -11.49 -11.08 8.03
N THR A 406 -11.58 -12.15 8.80
CA THR A 406 -10.94 -13.44 8.51
C THR A 406 -11.26 -13.89 7.08
N ARG A 407 -10.27 -13.77 6.17
CA ARG A 407 -10.34 -14.40 4.86
C ARG A 407 -10.02 -15.88 5.06
N LYS A 408 -10.97 -16.78 4.80
CA LYS A 408 -10.64 -18.21 4.71
C LYS A 408 -9.64 -18.37 3.57
N ALA A 409 -8.39 -18.73 3.87
CA ALA A 409 -7.44 -19.13 2.86
C ALA A 409 -7.91 -20.49 2.31
N LEU A 410 -8.53 -20.48 1.14
CA LEU A 410 -9.08 -21.69 0.51
C LEU A 410 -8.08 -22.33 -0.45
N SER A 411 -7.03 -21.60 -0.85
CA SER A 411 -5.99 -22.06 -1.77
C SER A 411 -4.60 -21.50 -1.42
N VAL A 412 -3.55 -22.11 -1.99
CA VAL A 412 -2.16 -21.60 -1.92
C VAL A 412 -2.05 -20.19 -2.50
N GLY A 413 -2.81 -19.87 -3.55
CA GLY A 413 -2.85 -18.53 -4.14
C GLY A 413 -3.42 -17.49 -3.18
N ASP A 414 -4.50 -17.83 -2.47
CA ASP A 414 -5.11 -16.94 -1.48
C ASP A 414 -4.17 -16.68 -0.31
N PHE A 415 -3.45 -17.71 0.15
CA PHE A 415 -2.43 -17.56 1.19
C PHE A 415 -1.29 -16.63 0.75
N MET A 416 -0.75 -16.83 -0.46
CA MET A 416 0.34 -15.99 -0.98
C MET A 416 -0.09 -14.54 -1.18
N SER A 417 -1.30 -14.31 -1.70
CA SER A 417 -1.89 -12.97 -1.80
C SER A 417 -2.10 -12.34 -0.43
N GLY A 418 -2.61 -13.12 0.55
CA GLY A 418 -2.77 -12.69 1.93
C GLY A 418 -1.46 -12.28 2.58
N LEU A 419 -0.41 -13.10 2.42
CA LEU A 419 0.94 -12.81 2.93
C LEU A 419 1.52 -11.53 2.31
N LEU A 420 1.43 -11.40 0.99
CA LEU A 420 1.88 -10.20 0.29
C LEU A 420 1.14 -8.95 0.78
N ASN A 421 -0.19 -8.98 0.84
CA ASN A 421 -0.98 -7.86 1.35
C ASN A 421 -0.65 -7.52 2.80
N THR A 422 -0.33 -8.53 3.62
CA THR A 422 0.08 -8.33 5.02
C THR A 422 1.41 -7.60 5.11
N ILE A 423 2.39 -7.98 4.29
CA ILE A 423 3.70 -7.32 4.23
C ILE A 423 3.54 -5.86 3.75
N LEU A 424 2.78 -5.64 2.67
CA LEU A 424 2.54 -4.29 2.13
C LEU A 424 1.82 -3.39 3.15
N ALA A 425 0.78 -3.90 3.83
CA ALA A 425 0.05 -3.15 4.85
C ALA A 425 0.87 -2.90 6.14
N SER A 426 1.83 -3.78 6.44
CA SER A 426 2.77 -3.59 7.56
C SER A 426 3.80 -2.50 7.24
N SER A 427 4.36 -2.50 6.02
CA SER A 427 5.30 -1.48 5.55
C SER A 427 4.70 -0.07 5.64
N GLN A 428 3.48 0.13 5.12
CA GLN A 428 2.79 1.44 5.17
C GLN A 428 2.65 2.00 6.59
N ARG A 429 2.26 1.16 7.56
CA ARG A 429 2.01 1.59 8.94
C ARG A 429 3.27 2.07 9.66
N LYS A 430 4.44 1.58 9.28
CA LYS A 430 5.71 1.89 9.95
C LYS A 430 6.19 3.32 9.65
N ASP A 431 5.92 3.83 8.46
CA ASP A 431 6.62 5.02 7.93
C ASP A 431 5.80 6.32 7.95
N MET A 432 4.50 6.23 8.23
CA MET A 432 3.57 7.36 8.17
C MET A 432 3.26 7.96 9.54
N ALA A 433 3.37 9.29 9.64
CA ALA A 433 2.99 10.06 10.82
C ALA A 433 1.71 10.88 10.56
N PRO A 434 0.96 11.31 11.60
CA PRO A 434 -0.19 12.20 11.43
C PRO A 434 0.13 13.51 10.69
N ALA A 435 1.38 13.99 10.77
CA ALA A 435 1.87 15.16 10.07
C ALA A 435 1.91 14.97 8.53
N ASP A 436 1.96 13.73 8.03
CA ASP A 436 1.97 13.43 6.60
C ASP A 436 0.61 13.62 5.92
N ARG A 437 -0.46 13.86 6.70
CA ARG A 437 -1.82 14.08 6.20
C ARG A 437 -1.92 15.27 5.24
N ASP A 438 -1.22 16.36 5.53
CA ASP A 438 -1.28 17.58 4.71
C ASP A 438 -0.47 17.46 3.39
N ARG A 439 0.21 16.33 3.18
CA ARG A 439 0.99 16.04 1.96
C ARG A 439 0.71 14.67 1.35
N THR A 440 -0.42 14.05 1.71
CA THR A 440 -0.85 12.75 1.19
C THR A 440 -2.26 12.84 0.67
N VAL A 441 -2.46 12.49 -0.60
CA VAL A 441 -3.76 12.37 -1.25
C VAL A 441 -4.25 10.93 -1.15
N PRO A 442 -5.18 10.61 -0.23
CA PRO A 442 -5.82 9.30 -0.18
C PRO A 442 -6.81 9.11 -1.33
N ILE A 443 -6.64 8.04 -2.11
CA ILE A 443 -7.58 7.67 -3.18
C ILE A 443 -8.31 6.38 -2.81
N TYR A 444 -9.61 6.48 -2.61
CA TYR A 444 -10.45 5.31 -2.36
C TYR A 444 -10.95 4.71 -3.68
N THR A 445 -10.61 3.45 -3.89
CA THR A 445 -10.92 2.66 -5.10
C THR A 445 -12.09 1.70 -4.92
N ASP A 446 -12.79 1.81 -3.78
CA ASP A 446 -14.01 1.08 -3.46
C ASP A 446 -13.87 -0.45 -3.63
N TYR A 447 -14.33 -0.99 -4.75
CA TYR A 447 -14.43 -2.44 -4.97
C TYR A 447 -13.23 -3.06 -5.69
N ILE A 448 -12.28 -2.24 -6.16
CA ILE A 448 -11.12 -2.70 -6.93
C ILE A 448 -9.91 -2.82 -6.01
N GLY A 449 -9.50 -4.05 -5.72
CA GLY A 449 -8.33 -4.35 -4.90
C GLY A 449 -7.03 -4.43 -5.70
N THR A 450 -5.92 -4.59 -4.97
CA THR A 450 -4.54 -4.63 -5.50
C THR A 450 -4.36 -5.66 -6.63
N SER A 451 -5.00 -6.82 -6.54
CA SER A 451 -4.77 -7.97 -7.43
C SER A 451 -5.88 -8.19 -8.48
N ASP A 452 -6.81 -7.24 -8.64
CA ASP A 452 -7.92 -7.36 -9.59
C ASP A 452 -7.49 -7.06 -11.04
N PHE A 453 -6.51 -7.80 -11.57
CA PHE A 453 -5.89 -7.54 -12.88
C PHE A 453 -6.80 -7.76 -14.11
N ARG A 454 -8.05 -8.20 -13.92
CA ARG A 454 -9.02 -8.47 -15.00
C ARG A 454 -10.14 -7.44 -14.99
N LEU A 455 -9.79 -6.21 -15.33
CA LEU A 455 -10.71 -5.07 -15.38
C LEU A 455 -11.36 -4.93 -16.76
N MET A 456 -12.62 -4.48 -16.78
CA MET A 456 -13.27 -3.99 -18.00
C MET A 456 -12.98 -2.49 -18.17
N ASP A 457 -13.19 -1.94 -19.37
CA ASP A 457 -12.96 -0.53 -19.65
C ASP A 457 -13.62 0.43 -18.65
N ALA A 458 -14.85 0.13 -18.24
CA ALA A 458 -15.58 0.93 -17.27
C ALA A 458 -14.97 0.86 -15.85
N ASP A 459 -14.28 -0.22 -15.49
CA ASP A 459 -13.54 -0.31 -14.22
C ASP A 459 -12.28 0.57 -14.26
N TYR A 460 -11.59 0.63 -15.42
CA TYR A 460 -10.48 1.58 -15.60
C TYR A 460 -10.96 3.03 -15.50
N ASP A 461 -12.07 3.36 -16.17
CA ASP A 461 -12.64 4.71 -16.14
C ASP A 461 -13.08 5.09 -14.71
N PHE A 462 -13.60 4.13 -13.94
CA PHE A 462 -13.89 4.29 -12.51
C PHE A 462 -12.63 4.64 -11.70
N LEU A 463 -11.50 3.97 -11.92
CA LEU A 463 -10.23 4.25 -11.21
C LEU A 463 -9.69 5.65 -11.54
N VAL A 464 -9.68 6.00 -12.83
CA VAL A 464 -9.25 7.34 -13.29
C VAL A 464 -10.14 8.41 -12.66
N GLU A 465 -11.44 8.23 -12.67
CA GLU A 465 -12.37 9.20 -12.10
C GLU A 465 -12.27 9.29 -10.57
N SER A 466 -12.04 8.16 -9.89
CA SER A 466 -11.76 8.14 -8.44
C SER A 466 -10.53 8.98 -8.11
N GLY A 467 -9.43 8.79 -8.83
CA GLY A 467 -8.20 9.56 -8.64
C GLY A 467 -8.41 11.07 -8.78
N ALA A 468 -9.15 11.47 -9.81
CA ALA A 468 -9.48 12.88 -10.04
C ALA A 468 -10.35 13.48 -8.92
N ARG A 469 -11.41 12.77 -8.51
CA ARG A 469 -12.34 13.24 -7.46
C ARG A 469 -11.63 13.46 -6.13
N TYR A 470 -10.85 12.47 -5.70
CA TYR A 470 -10.14 12.54 -4.42
C TYR A 470 -9.01 13.57 -4.44
N THR A 471 -8.32 13.72 -5.56
CA THR A 471 -7.29 14.77 -5.70
C THR A 471 -7.91 16.17 -5.67
N ARG A 472 -9.01 16.39 -6.39
CA ARG A 472 -9.70 17.69 -6.36
C ARG A 472 -10.19 18.04 -4.95
N ALA A 473 -10.85 17.10 -4.28
CA ALA A 473 -11.32 17.30 -2.91
C ALA A 473 -10.16 17.57 -1.93
N PHE A 474 -9.02 16.91 -2.11
CA PHE A 474 -7.81 17.19 -1.33
C PHE A 474 -7.30 18.61 -1.57
N LEU A 475 -7.18 19.04 -2.83
CA LEU A 475 -6.70 20.38 -3.19
C LEU A 475 -7.62 21.48 -2.65
N ASP A 476 -8.94 21.30 -2.74
CA ASP A 476 -9.93 22.22 -2.19
C ASP A 476 -9.80 22.33 -0.66
N ALA A 477 -9.68 21.20 0.03
CA ALA A 477 -9.49 21.17 1.48
C ALA A 477 -8.15 21.79 1.90
N TYR A 478 -7.08 21.56 1.13
CA TYR A 478 -5.76 22.15 1.36
C TYR A 478 -5.84 23.67 1.22
N ALA A 479 -6.41 24.18 0.12
CA ALA A 479 -6.56 25.61 -0.12
C ALA A 479 -7.35 26.32 0.99
N ALA A 480 -8.44 25.70 1.47
CA ALA A 480 -9.23 26.23 2.57
C ALA A 480 -8.41 26.33 3.88
N ARG A 481 -7.63 25.31 4.23
CA ARG A 481 -6.75 25.32 5.41
C ARG A 481 -5.61 26.34 5.27
N SER A 482 -5.02 26.47 4.08
CA SER A 482 -3.95 27.43 3.83
C SER A 482 -4.43 28.88 3.97
N GLN A 483 -5.67 29.17 3.60
CA GLN A 483 -6.28 30.49 3.83
C GLN A 483 -6.46 30.77 5.33
N GLN A 484 -6.95 29.79 6.10
CA GLN A 484 -7.13 29.92 7.56
C GLN A 484 -5.80 30.12 8.30
N ARG A 485 -4.69 29.54 7.84
CA ARG A 485 -3.35 29.73 8.43
C ARG A 485 -2.74 31.12 8.15
N ARG A 486 -3.30 31.88 7.20
CA ARG A 486 -2.82 33.23 6.82
C ARG A 486 -3.57 34.37 7.50
N VAL A 487 -4.71 34.08 8.14
CA VAL A 487 -5.50 34.99 8.99
C VAL A 487 -5.07 34.80 10.43
#